data_AF-A0A1H1QWY8-F1
#
_entry.id   AF-A0A1H1QWY8-F1
#
_cell.length_a   1.000
_cell.length_b   1.000
_cell.length_c   1.000
_cell.angle_alpha   90.00
_cell.angle_beta   90.00
_cell.angle_gamma   90.00
#
_symmetry.space_group_name_H-M   'P 1'
#
loop_
_entity.id
_entity.type
_entity.pdbx_description
1 polymer ?
#
loop_
_entity_poly.entity_id
_entity_poly.type
_entity_poly.pdbx_seq_one_letter_code
_entity_poly.pdbx_strand_id
1 'polypeptide(L)' 'MSDPQNTQGTPGADEEADTASGGAPDDSGESTDDVLERETTDDEGKPLENPSGG' A
#
# COMPACT_ATOMS: atom_id res chain seq x y z
N MET A 1 20.30 -4.99 -15.61
CA MET A 1 20.59 -6.35 -15.11
C MET A 1 19.47 -6.67 -14.14
N SER A 2 18.64 -7.68 -14.42
CA SER A 2 17.53 -8.08 -13.54
C SER A 2 18.05 -8.93 -12.38
N ASP A 3 17.53 -8.71 -11.19
CA ASP A 3 17.84 -9.51 -10.00
C ASP A 3 17.37 -10.96 -10.22
N PRO A 4 18.26 -11.97 -10.10
CA PRO A 4 17.88 -13.38 -10.29
C PRO A 4 16.86 -13.89 -9.27
N GLN A 5 16.62 -13.16 -8.18
CA GLN A 5 15.58 -13.51 -7.20
C GLN A 5 14.22 -12.89 -7.52
N ASN A 6 14.15 -11.93 -8.45
CA ASN A 6 12.89 -11.36 -8.89
C ASN A 6 12.27 -12.25 -9.98
N THR A 7 11.55 -13.29 -9.54
CA THR A 7 10.80 -14.21 -10.39
C THR A 7 9.51 -13.60 -10.94
N GLN A 8 9.12 -12.42 -10.46
CA GLN A 8 8.02 -11.65 -11.02
C GLN A 8 8.55 -11.06 -12.31
N GLY A 9 8.26 -11.75 -13.42
CA GLY A 9 8.63 -11.29 -14.75
C GLY A 9 8.22 -9.83 -14.93
N THR A 10 9.06 -9.05 -15.59
CA THR A 10 8.66 -7.71 -16.03
C THR A 10 7.50 -7.89 -16.99
N PRO A 11 6.31 -7.30 -16.76
CA PRO A 11 5.20 -7.38 -17.70
C PRO A 11 5.70 -6.96 -19.10
N GLY A 12 5.28 -7.67 -20.13
CA GLY A 12 5.56 -7.30 -21.51
C GLY A 12 5.09 -5.89 -21.82
N ALA A 13 5.62 -5.29 -22.89
CA ALA A 13 5.31 -3.90 -23.26
C ALA A 13 3.81 -3.65 -23.51
N ASP A 14 3.06 -4.71 -23.82
CA ASP A 14 1.62 -4.70 -24.08
C ASP A 14 0.81 -5.42 -22.97
N GLU A 15 1.49 -5.93 -21.93
CA GLU A 15 0.86 -6.58 -20.78
C GLU A 15 0.72 -5.56 -19.66
N GLU A 16 -0.48 -5.03 -19.50
CA GLU A 16 -0.84 -4.21 -18.35
C GLU A 16 -0.64 -5.04 -17.07
N ALA A 17 0.04 -4.49 -16.08
CA ALA A 17 0.08 -5.12 -14.76
C ALA A 17 -1.35 -5.25 -14.25
N ASP A 18 -1.71 -6.41 -13.70
CA ASP A 18 -2.98 -6.62 -13.00
C ASP A 18 -2.99 -5.76 -11.73
N THR A 19 -3.21 -4.45 -11.90
CA THR A 19 -3.43 -3.56 -10.78
C THR A 19 -4.77 -3.97 -10.21
N ALA A 20 -4.78 -4.57 -9.00
CA ALA A 20 -5.99 -4.67 -8.23
C ALA A 20 -6.68 -3.30 -8.30
N SER A 21 -7.96 -3.27 -8.68
CA SER A 21 -8.78 -2.06 -8.71
C SER A 21 -8.94 -1.53 -7.29
N GLY A 22 -7.85 -1.04 -6.70
CA GLY A 22 -7.84 -0.30 -5.46
C GLY A 22 -8.66 0.93 -5.73
N GLY A 23 -9.89 0.93 -5.21
CA GLY A 23 -10.83 2.02 -5.39
C GLY A 23 -10.15 3.36 -5.12
N ALA A 24 -10.56 4.38 -5.86
CA ALA A 24 -10.13 5.74 -5.58
C ALA A 24 -10.29 6.03 -4.07
N PRO A 25 -9.37 6.81 -3.47
CA PRO A 25 -9.53 7.20 -2.07
C PRO A 25 -10.94 7.76 -1.88
N ASP A 26 -11.61 7.28 -0.84
CA ASP A 26 -12.99 7.63 -0.56
C ASP A 26 -13.10 9.15 -0.37
N ASP A 27 -14.00 9.80 -1.13
CA ASP A 27 -14.18 11.27 -1.20
C ASP A 27 -14.89 11.81 0.06
N SER A 28 -14.64 11.21 1.22
CA SER A 28 -15.20 11.61 2.52
C SER A 28 -14.73 12.99 3.00
N GLY A 29 -13.97 13.73 2.19
CA GLY A 29 -13.41 15.05 2.51
C GLY A 29 -12.27 15.01 3.54
N GLU A 30 -11.93 13.82 4.03
CA GLU A 30 -10.77 13.54 4.87
C GLU A 30 -9.61 13.16 3.94
N SER A 31 -8.43 13.76 4.13
CA SER A 31 -7.29 13.47 3.26
C SER A 31 -6.84 12.03 3.48
N THR A 32 -6.29 11.38 2.46
CA THR A 32 -5.71 10.04 2.62
C THR A 32 -4.67 10.01 3.74
N ASP A 33 -3.88 11.08 3.89
CA ASP A 33 -2.94 11.23 5.00
C ASP A 33 -3.62 11.22 6.38
N ASP A 34 -4.73 11.95 6.56
CA ASP A 34 -5.47 12.00 7.83
C ASP A 34 -6.04 10.62 8.20
N VAL A 35 -6.56 9.89 7.20
CA VAL A 35 -7.05 8.51 7.37
C VAL A 35 -5.91 7.58 7.79
N LEU A 36 -4.76 7.66 7.12
CA LEU A 36 -3.60 6.84 7.43
C LEU A 36 -3.06 7.13 8.82
N GLU A 37 -2.99 8.39 9.23
CA GLU A 37 -2.56 8.77 10.58
C GLU A 37 -3.48 8.14 11.63
N ARG A 38 -4.81 8.29 11.48
CA ARG A 38 -5.80 7.67 12.40
C ARG A 38 -5.72 6.15 12.45
N GLU A 39 -5.42 5.51 11.33
CA GLU A 39 -5.44 4.04 11.22
C GLU A 39 -4.11 3.37 11.59
N THR A 40 -3.02 4.13 11.62
CA THR A 40 -1.67 3.60 11.87
C THR A 40 -1.00 4.19 13.10
N THR A 41 -1.62 5.20 13.73
CA THR A 41 -1.07 5.93 14.87
C THR A 41 -2.12 6.01 15.99
N ASP A 42 -1.69 5.88 17.24
CA ASP A 42 -2.57 6.02 18.41
C ASP A 42 -2.82 7.49 18.80
N ASP A 43 -3.68 7.72 19.80
CA ASP A 43 -4.02 9.06 20.30
C ASP A 43 -2.81 9.85 20.86
N GLU A 44 -1.74 9.17 21.27
CA GLU A 44 -0.46 9.77 21.69
C GLU A 44 0.48 10.06 20.51
N GLY A 45 0.08 9.77 19.27
CA GLY A 45 0.90 10.00 18.08
C GLY A 45 2.00 8.95 17.86
N LYS A 46 1.92 7.77 18.51
CA LYS A 46 2.89 6.69 18.29
C LYS A 46 2.33 5.69 17.28
N PRO A 47 3.20 5.08 16.45
CA PRO A 47 2.76 4.03 15.55
C PRO A 47 2.09 2.89 16.31
N LEU A 48 0.96 2.41 15.81
CA LEU A 48 0.29 1.24 16.35
C LEU A 48 1.21 0.03 16.28
N GLU A 49 1.14 -0.81 17.31
CA GLU A 49 1.92 -2.04 17.40
C GLU A 49 1.42 -3.04 16.35
N ASN A 50 2.18 -3.16 15.26
CA ASN A 50 1.94 -4.25 14.31
C ASN A 50 2.20 -5.58 15.03
N PRO A 51 1.22 -6.49 15.11
CA PRO A 51 1.50 -7.83 15.60
C PRO A 51 2.60 -8.39 14.70
N SER A 52 3.75 -8.74 15.28
CA SER A 52 4.89 -9.24 14.52
C SER A 52 4.41 -10.42 13.69
N GLY A 53 4.29 -10.23 12.37
CA GLY A 53 3.79 -11.27 11.47
C GLY A 53 4.64 -12.53 11.63
N GLY A 54 4.05 -13.55 12.22
CA GLY A 54 4.62 -14.90 12.35
C GLY A 54 4.09 -15.80 11.24
#